data_AF-A0A7C2KC96-F1
#
_entry.id   AF-A0A7C2KC96-F1
#
_cell.length_a   1.000
_cell.length_b   1.000
_cell.length_c   1.000
_cell.angle_alpha   90.00
_cell.angle_beta   90.00
_cell.angle_gamma   90.00
#
_symmetry.space_group_name_H-M   'P 1'
#
loop_
_entity.id
_entity.type
_entity.pdbx_description
1 polymer ?
#
loop_
_entity_poly.entity_id
_entity_poly.type
_entity_poly.pdbx_seq_one_letter_code
_entity_poly.pdbx_strand_id
1 'polypeptide(L)' 'MFRSIGPLELLIILGIVLLIFGVGRISKVGGELGKGIRAFREGLAGKGDDSQESDQDTGGKPAA' A
#
# COMPACT_ATOMS: atom_id res chain seq x y z
N MET A 1 -6.27 -26.29 16.39
CA MET A 1 -7.48 -25.86 15.66
C MET A 1 -7.31 -24.56 14.87
N PHE A 2 -6.11 -23.97 14.76
CA PHE A 2 -5.86 -22.73 13.99
C PHE A 2 -4.79 -22.91 12.91
N ARG A 3 -4.73 -24.10 12.33
CA ARG A 3 -3.71 -24.39 11.32
C ARG A 3 -4.29 -23.89 10.00
N SER A 4 -3.64 -22.86 9.45
CA SER A 4 -3.95 -22.14 8.21
C SER A 4 -5.25 -21.33 8.22
N ILE A 5 -5.19 -20.09 8.74
CA ILE A 5 -5.87 -18.98 8.04
C ILE A 5 -5.22 -18.96 6.66
N GLY A 6 -5.91 -19.53 5.67
CA GLY A 6 -5.42 -19.62 4.32
C GLY A 6 -5.39 -18.25 3.66
N PRO A 7 -4.67 -18.12 2.53
CA PRO A 7 -4.71 -16.91 1.72
C PRO A 7 -6.14 -16.48 1.36
N LEU A 8 -7.07 -17.43 1.26
CA LEU A 8 -8.47 -17.20 0.95
C LEU A 8 -9.24 -16.53 2.10
N GLU A 9 -9.10 -17.00 3.35
CA GLU A 9 -9.75 -16.33 4.49
C GLU A 9 -9.18 -14.93 4.71
N LEU A 10 -7.85 -14.75 4.55
CA LEU A 10 -7.25 -13.42 4.66
C LEU A 10 -7.79 -12.46 3.59
N LEU A 11 -8.01 -12.93 2.37
CA LEU A 11 -8.58 -12.13 1.29
C LEU A 11 -10.03 -11.73 1.57
N ILE A 12 -10.84 -12.62 2.14
CA ILE A 12 -12.21 -12.30 2.56
C ILE A 12 -12.21 -11.23 3.66
N ILE A 13 -11.35 -11.39 4.69
CA ILE A 13 -11.22 -10.41 5.77
C ILE A 13 -10.77 -9.05 5.22
N LEU A 14 -9.76 -9.06 4.34
CA LEU A 14 -9.30 -7.85 3.66
C LEU A 14 -10.43 -7.17 2.89
N GLY A 15 -11.27 -7.93 2.18
CA GLY A 15 -12.45 -7.41 1.49
C GLY A 15 -13.44 -6.72 2.42
N ILE A 16 -13.73 -7.31 3.59
CA ILE A 16 -14.62 -6.71 4.60
C ILE A 16 -14.02 -5.42 5.15
N VAL A 17 -12.73 -5.42 5.48
CA VAL A 17 -12.02 -4.22 5.96
C VAL A 17 -12.08 -3.12 4.91
N LEU A 18 -11.83 -3.44 3.63
CA LEU A 18 -11.94 -2.48 2.54
C LEU A 18 -13.36 -1.97 2.33
N LEU A 19 -14.40 -2.76 2.63
CA LEU A 19 -15.79 -2.32 2.54
C LEU A 19 -16.14 -1.31 3.65
N ILE A 20 -15.67 -1.56 4.89
CA ILE A 20 -15.92 -0.68 6.04
C ILE A 20 -15.16 0.64 5.91
N PHE A 21 -13.86 0.54 5.62
CA PHE A 21 -12.98 1.71 5.58
C PHE A 21 -12.95 2.39 4.21
N GLY A 22 -13.27 1.65 3.14
CA GLY A 22 -13.18 2.11 1.75
C GLY A 22 -11.76 2.06 1.19
N VAL A 23 -11.64 1.69 -0.09
CA VAL A 23 -10.34 1.64 -0.81
C VAL A 23 -9.62 2.99 -0.80
N GLY A 24 -10.36 4.10 -0.91
CA GLY A 24 -9.76 5.44 -0.95
C GLY A 24 -9.10 5.87 0.36
N ARG A 25 -9.64 5.47 1.52
CA ARG A 25 -9.05 5.78 2.83
C ARG A 25 -7.77 4.96 3.06
N ILE A 26 -7.81 3.66 2.72
CA ILE A 26 -6.64 2.79 2.80
C ILE A 26 -5.51 3.29 1.89
N SER A 27 -5.80 3.62 0.63
CA SER A 27 -4.78 4.10 -0.31
C SER A 27 -4.19 5.44 0.11
N LYS A 28 -5.00 6.36 0.66
CA LYS A 28 -4.50 7.64 1.17
C LYS A 28 -3.54 7.45 2.34
N VAL A 29 -3.94 6.66 3.35
CA VAL A 29 -3.11 6.37 4.52
C VAL A 29 -1.86 5.58 4.13
N GLY A 30 -2.00 4.57 3.28
CA GLY A 30 -0.89 3.78 2.75
C GLY A 30 0.11 4.62 1.96
N GLY A 31 -0.36 5.60 1.18
CA GLY A 31 0.50 6.54 0.45
C GLY A 31 1.30 7.46 1.38
N GLU A 32 0.67 7.99 2.44
CA GLU A 32 1.35 8.81 3.45
C GLU A 32 2.37 7.99 4.26
N LEU A 33 2.00 6.77 4.68
CA LEU A 33 2.90 5.84 5.36
C LEU A 33 4.06 5.40 4.47
N GLY A 34 3.80 5.11 3.19
CA GLY A 34 4.81 4.70 2.21
C GLY A 34 5.86 5.77 1.97
N LYS A 35 5.45 7.04 1.89
CA LYS A 35 6.37 8.18 1.80
C LYS A 35 7.26 8.29 3.04
N GLY A 36 6.69 8.13 4.24
CA GLY A 36 7.44 8.11 5.49
C GLY A 36 8.45 6.95 5.58
N ILE A 37 8.03 5.75 5.19
CA ILE A 37 8.91 4.57 5.12
C ILE A 37 10.02 4.79 4.09
N ARG A 38 9.72 5.38 2.92
CA ARG A 38 10.73 5.67 1.89
C ARG A 38 11.78 6.65 2.41
N ALA A 39 11.36 7.75 3.04
CA ALA A 39 12.26 8.72 3.66
C ALA A 39 13.09 8.10 4.80
N PHE A 40 12.47 7.21 5.60
CA PHE A 40 13.18 6.48 6.65
C PHE A 40 14.24 5.53 6.08
N ARG A 41 13.90 4.79 5.02
CA ARG A 41 14.84 3.91 4.31
C ARG A 41 15.98 4.70 3.69
N GLU A 42 15.70 5.84 3.06
CA GLU A 42 16.71 6.72 2.46
C GLU A 42 17.66 7.33 3.50
N GLY A 43 17.13 7.74 4.66
CA GLY A 43 17.91 8.23 5.78
C GLY A 43 18.82 7.16 6.41
N LEU A 44 18.37 5.90 6.45
CA LEU A 44 19.16 4.77 6.92
C LEU A 44 20.17 4.26 5.88
N ALA A 45 19.84 4.35 4.59
CA ALA A 45 20.68 3.85 3.49
C ALA A 45 21.88 4.76 3.17
N GLY A 46 21.90 6.00 3.71
CA GLY A 46 23.07 6.88 3.64
C GLY A 46 23.48 7.24 2.22
N LYS A 47 22.88 8.31 1.66
CA LYS A 47 23.33 9.12 0.51
C LYS A 47 24.19 8.38 -0.55
N GLY A 48 23.67 7.30 -1.14
CA GLY A 48 24.43 6.55 -2.14
C GLY A 48 23.68 5.53 -2.98
N ASP A 49 22.35 5.42 -2.88
CA ASP A 49 21.59 4.52 -3.76
C ASP A 49 20.31 5.23 -4.23
N ASP A 50 20.46 5.98 -5.33
CA ASP A 50 19.38 6.55 -6.13
C ASP A 50 18.60 5.42 -6.83
N SER A 51 17.76 4.72 -6.07
CA SER A 51 16.66 3.96 -6.68
C SER A 51 15.49 4.91 -6.94
N GLN A 52 15.59 5.63 -8.06
CA GLN A 52 14.42 6.08 -8.82
C GLN A 52 13.60 4.85 -9.20
N GLU A 53 12.31 4.80 -8.82
CA GLU A 53 11.23 4.46 -9.76
C GLU A 53 9.83 4.65 -9.13
N SER A 54 8.91 5.10 -10.00
CA SER A 54 7.44 5.02 -9.97
C SER A 54 6.66 5.85 -8.95
N ASP A 55 6.50 7.13 -9.30
CA ASP A 55 5.18 7.77 -9.29
C ASP A 55 4.43 7.29 -10.55
N GLN A 56 3.84 6.09 -10.49
CA GLN A 56 2.79 5.70 -11.45
C GLN A 56 1.44 5.94 -10.79
N ASP A 57 0.99 7.18 -10.95
CA ASP A 57 -0.41 7.56 -10.95
C ASP A 57 -1.16 6.75 -12.03
N THR A 58 -1.57 5.54 -11.69
CA THR A 58 -2.58 4.79 -12.45
C THR A 58 -3.85 4.74 -11.61
N GLY A 59 -4.58 5.85 -11.58
CA GLY A 59 -5.78 5.92 -10.76
C GLY A 59 -6.76 7.03 -11.08
N GLY A 60 -6.87 7.51 -12.32
CA GLY A 60 -7.93 8.47 -12.64
C GLY A 60 -7.92 9.08 -14.03
N LYS A 61 -8.39 8.35 -15.04
CA LYS A 61 -9.08 8.99 -16.17
C LYS A 61 -10.19 8.09 -16.72
N PRO A 62 -11.48 8.39 -16.50
CA PRO A 62 -12.54 7.83 -17.33
C PRO A 62 -12.32 8.32 -18.77
N ALA A 63 -12.18 7.38 -19.70
CA ALA A 63 -12.26 7.69 -21.12
C ALA A 63 -13.70 8.12 -21.46
N ALA A 64 -13.77 9.02 -22.44
CA ALA A 64 -14.94 9.74 -22.95
C ALA A 64 -16.19 8.87 -23.20
#